data_AF-A0A8D8GUD8-F1
#
_entry.id   AF-A0A8D8GUD8-F1
#
_cell.length_a   1.000
_cell.length_b   1.000
_cell.length_c   1.000
_cell.angle_alpha   90.00
_cell.angle_beta   90.00
_cell.angle_gamma   90.00
#
_symmetry.space_group_name_H-M   'P 1'
#
loop_
_entity.id
_entity.type
_entity.pdbx_description
1 polymer ?
#
loop_
_entity_poly.entity_id
_entity_poly.type
_entity_poly.pdbx_seq_one_letter_code
_entity_poly.pdbx_strand_id
1 'polypeptide(L)'
;MASMFDQYSSALVRETSTAPEPPSQPQSSGYVTVRTKKEIPIFAKQKMNLNLPTGILHLSVQNDWVIILMTNMTIFRLNIKQPERFTEVPIDKYVGGLKPTGLFLDPLGAHVLVTFVPKSPGFSPEVIYLPRTSFKPKFVAKLKEQEITAVGFNYSNNSESSTGPILLGTSKGTIWEADIGVDGGDKLIQQNLRQVFDVGTGGDARPISGIEFHMRQDHRNMHCIILVLTLDRIYTFHETIRQADSKMTFGQLQRVFSSYLNIPEQLNDYEHVISKLNYSRLAFNYEEDFPKSFGCLTEDGINFQEIDPKMDTPQFVVQKELIPYPSQEDGSTAGADGQPDNSSYKVKPKWSNTPL
;
A
#
# COMPACT_ATOMS: atom_id res chain seq x y z
N MET A 1 -1.00 -16.03 -25.38
CA MET A 1 -1.52 -14.88 -24.63
C MET A 1 -0.33 -14.23 -23.95
N ALA A 2 0.02 -13.01 -24.35
CA ALA A 2 1.10 -12.23 -23.75
C ALA A 2 0.46 -11.12 -22.91
N SER A 3 0.84 -11.02 -21.64
CA SER A 3 0.42 -9.94 -20.75
C SER A 3 0.91 -8.59 -21.29
N MET A 4 0.25 -7.46 -20.98
CA MET A 4 0.81 -6.12 -21.26
C MET A 4 2.26 -6.00 -20.76
N PHE A 5 2.59 -6.69 -19.67
CA PHE A 5 3.94 -6.74 -19.12
C PHE A 5 4.96 -7.53 -19.95
N ASP A 6 4.51 -8.43 -20.84
CA ASP A 6 5.38 -9.21 -21.73
C ASP A 6 5.85 -8.40 -22.95
N GLN A 7 5.13 -7.31 -23.28
CA GLN A 7 5.55 -6.37 -24.34
C GLN A 7 6.78 -5.56 -23.91
N TYR A 8 6.90 -5.24 -22.62
CA TYR A 8 8.05 -4.51 -22.08
C TYR A 8 9.29 -5.38 -21.89
N SER A 9 9.14 -6.70 -21.69
CA SER A 9 10.29 -7.61 -21.61
C SER A 9 10.88 -7.92 -22.99
N SER A 10 10.04 -8.01 -24.02
CA SER A 10 10.47 -8.29 -25.41
C SER A 10 11.16 -7.11 -26.09
N ALA A 11 10.86 -5.87 -25.70
CA ALA A 11 11.56 -4.67 -26.19
C ALA A 11 13.05 -4.65 -25.79
N LEU A 12 13.38 -5.09 -24.57
CA LEU A 12 14.76 -5.16 -24.06
C LEU A 12 15.61 -6.24 -24.76
N VAL A 13 14.99 -7.38 -25.09
CA VAL A 13 15.68 -8.50 -25.76
C VAL A 13 16.14 -8.13 -27.17
N ARG A 14 15.40 -7.24 -27.86
CA ARG A 14 15.76 -6.75 -29.20
C ARG A 14 16.98 -5.81 -29.20
N GLU A 15 17.35 -5.22 -28.07
CA GLU A 15 18.54 -4.34 -27.97
C GLU A 15 19.85 -5.11 -27.81
N THR A 16 19.82 -6.32 -27.25
CA THR A 16 21.03 -7.14 -27.06
C THR A 16 21.46 -7.91 -28.31
N SER A 17 20.58 -8.03 -29.31
CA SER A 17 20.92 -8.59 -30.62
C SER A 17 21.46 -7.50 -31.55
N THR A 18 22.74 -7.15 -31.40
CA THR A 18 23.48 -6.39 -32.43
C THR A 18 23.83 -7.32 -33.59
N ALA A 19 22.87 -7.57 -34.48
CA ALA A 19 23.18 -8.16 -35.78
C ALA A 19 23.80 -7.08 -36.69
N PRO A 20 24.90 -7.36 -37.43
CA PRO A 20 25.48 -6.38 -38.35
C PRO A 20 24.54 -6.10 -39.53
N GLU A 21 24.31 -4.82 -39.84
CA GLU A 21 23.63 -4.42 -41.09
C GLU A 21 24.45 -4.84 -42.32
N PRO A 22 23.84 -5.44 -43.36
CA PRO A 22 24.51 -5.66 -44.63
C PRO A 22 24.72 -4.34 -45.40
N PRO A 23 25.77 -4.22 -46.24
CA PRO A 23 26.15 -2.97 -46.87
C PRO A 23 25.11 -2.48 -47.90
N SER A 24 24.88 -1.17 -47.87
CA SER A 24 23.93 -0.41 -48.69
C SER A 24 24.33 -0.33 -50.16
N GLN A 25 23.38 -0.57 -51.07
CA GLN A 25 23.46 -0.20 -52.49
C GLN A 25 22.73 1.15 -52.75
N PRO A 26 23.16 1.95 -53.75
CA PRO A 26 22.75 3.34 -53.86
C PRO A 26 21.42 3.59 -54.61
N GLN A 27 20.52 4.25 -53.88
CA GLN A 27 19.52 5.29 -54.19
C GLN A 27 18.79 5.38 -55.56
N SER A 28 17.45 5.41 -55.48
CA SER A 28 16.59 6.28 -56.29
C SER A 28 15.23 6.52 -55.61
N SER A 29 14.75 7.76 -55.73
CA SER A 29 13.49 8.36 -55.22
C SER A 29 13.50 8.91 -53.79
N GLY A 30 13.24 10.22 -53.72
CA GLY A 30 13.28 11.06 -52.54
C GLY A 30 12.08 10.89 -51.62
N TYR A 31 12.09 9.82 -50.82
CA TYR A 31 11.33 9.77 -49.58
C TYR A 31 12.25 10.14 -48.42
N VAL A 32 11.99 11.29 -47.80
CA VAL A 32 12.50 11.56 -46.45
C VAL A 32 11.79 10.58 -45.53
N THR A 33 12.40 9.42 -45.32
CA THR A 33 12.01 8.54 -44.24
C THR A 33 12.45 9.25 -42.98
N VAL A 34 11.53 10.00 -42.35
CA VAL A 34 11.69 10.39 -40.95
C VAL A 34 11.76 9.07 -40.20
N ARG A 35 12.98 8.58 -39.96
CA ARG A 35 13.25 7.52 -38.99
C ARG A 35 12.88 8.14 -37.66
N THR A 36 11.60 8.09 -37.31
CA THR A 36 11.12 8.31 -35.95
C THR A 36 12.00 7.46 -35.07
N LYS A 37 12.86 8.11 -34.27
CA LYS A 37 13.70 7.41 -33.30
C LYS A 37 12.75 6.51 -32.53
N LYS A 38 12.97 5.21 -32.62
CA LYS A 38 12.15 4.20 -31.97
C LYS A 38 12.06 4.60 -30.50
N GLU A 39 10.88 5.00 -30.07
CA GLU A 39 10.64 5.55 -28.75
C GLU A 39 10.99 4.47 -27.74
N ILE A 40 12.02 4.72 -26.93
CA ILE A 40 12.45 3.77 -25.91
C ILE A 40 11.36 3.78 -24.85
N PRO A 41 10.78 2.62 -24.49
CA PRO A 41 9.78 2.58 -23.42
C PRO A 41 10.39 3.16 -22.14
N ILE A 42 9.75 4.17 -21.57
CA ILE A 42 10.17 4.77 -20.29
C ILE A 42 9.99 3.81 -19.10
N PHE A 43 9.30 2.68 -19.32
CA PHE A 43 9.12 1.60 -18.35
C PHE A 43 9.74 0.30 -18.86
N ALA A 44 10.53 -0.35 -18.01
CA ALA A 44 11.09 -1.67 -18.25
C ALA A 44 10.87 -2.56 -17.03
N LYS A 45 10.50 -3.82 -17.27
CA LYS A 45 10.37 -4.83 -16.22
C LYS A 45 11.68 -5.58 -16.09
N GLN A 46 12.31 -5.46 -14.93
CA GLN A 46 13.53 -6.20 -14.61
C GLN A 46 13.28 -7.27 -13.56
N LYS A 47 13.84 -8.46 -13.77
CA LYS A 47 13.82 -9.52 -12.76
C LYS A 47 14.89 -9.23 -11.72
N MET A 48 14.49 -9.15 -10.45
CA MET A 48 15.40 -9.14 -9.31
C MET A 48 15.61 -10.59 -8.83
N ASN A 49 16.85 -11.07 -8.86
CA ASN A 49 17.19 -12.40 -8.36
C ASN A 49 17.54 -12.33 -6.87
N LEU A 50 16.55 -12.56 -6.03
CA LEU A 50 16.74 -12.77 -4.60
C LEU A 50 16.88 -14.29 -4.38
N ASN A 51 18.05 -14.75 -3.93
CA ASN A 51 18.29 -16.16 -3.59
C ASN A 51 17.60 -16.52 -2.26
N LEU A 52 16.27 -16.41 -2.22
CA LEU A 52 15.48 -16.62 -1.01
C LEU A 52 15.45 -18.11 -0.64
N PRO A 53 15.61 -18.46 0.65
CA PRO A 53 15.60 -19.86 1.08
C PRO A 53 14.23 -20.52 0.98
N THR A 54 13.13 -19.76 1.07
CA THR A 54 11.76 -20.27 0.94
C THR A 54 10.84 -19.26 0.23
N GLY A 55 9.57 -19.63 0.02
CA GLY A 55 8.60 -18.79 -0.70
C GLY A 55 8.26 -17.48 0.02
N ILE A 56 7.70 -16.52 -0.73
CA ILE A 56 7.25 -15.22 -0.23
C ILE A 56 5.79 -15.33 0.23
N LEU A 57 5.47 -14.83 1.43
CA LEU A 57 4.11 -14.64 1.91
C LEU A 57 3.65 -13.18 1.78
N HIS A 58 4.48 -12.25 2.26
CA HIS A 58 4.22 -10.82 2.16
C HIS A 58 5.51 -10.09 1.76
N LEU A 59 5.37 -9.00 1.03
CA LEU A 59 6.44 -8.13 0.56
C LEU A 59 6.02 -6.67 0.80
N SER A 60 6.91 -5.86 1.36
CA SER A 60 6.77 -4.40 1.36
C SER A 60 8.10 -3.76 0.99
N VAL A 61 8.03 -2.63 0.29
CA VAL A 61 9.19 -1.85 -0.13
C VAL A 61 8.96 -0.39 0.22
N GLN A 62 9.85 0.20 1.01
CA GLN A 62 9.84 1.62 1.36
C GLN A 62 11.28 2.11 1.55
N ASN A 63 11.60 3.32 1.07
CA ASN A 63 12.90 3.96 1.24
C ASN A 63 14.10 3.02 0.96
N ASP A 64 14.09 2.37 -0.22
CA ASP A 64 15.06 1.36 -0.67
C ASP A 64 15.13 0.06 0.16
N TRP A 65 14.34 -0.08 1.24
CA TRP A 65 14.27 -1.29 2.04
C TRP A 65 13.22 -2.24 1.50
N VAL A 66 13.64 -3.45 1.16
CA VAL A 66 12.80 -4.60 0.84
C VAL A 66 12.66 -5.46 2.08
N ILE A 67 11.42 -5.64 2.52
CA ILE A 67 11.06 -6.49 3.66
C ILE A 67 10.15 -7.60 3.15
N ILE A 68 10.56 -8.84 3.37
CA ILE A 68 9.86 -10.04 2.92
C ILE A 68 9.56 -10.91 4.14
N LEU A 69 8.28 -11.26 4.34
CA LEU A 69 7.92 -12.36 5.22
C LEU A 69 7.87 -13.64 4.39
N MET A 70 8.71 -14.61 4.75
CA MET A 70 8.84 -15.88 4.04
C MET A 70 7.94 -16.98 4.63
N THR A 71 7.71 -18.05 3.85
CA THR A 71 6.85 -19.20 4.25
C THR A 71 7.31 -19.94 5.50
N ASN A 72 8.62 -19.91 5.81
CA ASN A 72 9.19 -20.44 7.04
C ASN A 72 9.09 -19.47 8.23
N MET A 73 8.24 -18.44 8.17
CA MET A 73 8.08 -17.41 9.21
C MET A 73 9.39 -16.69 9.53
N THR A 74 10.18 -16.37 8.51
CA THR A 74 11.39 -15.55 8.65
C THR A 74 11.19 -14.23 7.93
N ILE A 75 11.51 -13.12 8.61
CA ILE A 75 11.52 -11.78 8.01
C ILE A 75 12.90 -11.54 7.40
N PHE A 76 12.96 -11.49 6.07
CA PHE A 76 14.13 -11.13 5.30
C PHE A 76 14.14 -9.62 5.05
N ARG A 77 15.27 -8.96 5.30
CA ARG A 77 15.43 -7.51 5.19
C ARG A 77 16.64 -7.19 4.33
N LEU A 78 16.45 -6.34 3.33
CA LEU A 78 17.48 -5.98 2.38
C LEU A 78 17.37 -4.51 1.99
N ASN A 79 18.50 -3.80 1.93
CA ASN A 79 18.54 -2.51 1.25
C ASN A 79 18.94 -2.72 -0.22
N ILE A 80 18.14 -2.24 -1.17
CA ILE A 80 18.37 -2.45 -2.61
C ILE A 80 19.70 -1.83 -3.06
N LYS A 81 20.19 -0.78 -2.39
CA LYS A 81 21.50 -0.16 -2.67
C LYS A 81 22.68 -0.99 -2.18
N GLN A 82 22.46 -1.95 -1.27
CA GLN A 82 23.47 -2.85 -0.71
C GLN A 82 22.94 -4.31 -0.69
N PRO A 83 22.66 -4.90 -1.87
CA PRO A 83 22.00 -6.20 -2.00
C PRO A 83 22.77 -7.38 -1.36
N GLU A 84 24.08 -7.21 -1.15
CA GLU A 84 24.94 -8.17 -0.46
C GLU A 84 24.78 -8.16 1.06
N ARG A 85 24.18 -7.10 1.62
CA ARG A 85 23.93 -6.95 3.06
C ARG A 85 22.45 -7.16 3.35
N PHE A 86 22.10 -8.39 3.67
CA PHE A 86 20.76 -8.74 4.15
C PHE A 86 20.81 -9.32 5.56
N THR A 87 19.66 -9.30 6.22
CA THR A 87 19.48 -9.93 7.53
C THR A 87 18.19 -10.72 7.57
N GLU A 88 18.18 -11.77 8.38
CA GLU A 88 17.04 -12.66 8.57
C GLU A 88 16.64 -12.69 10.04
N VAL A 89 15.35 -12.56 10.31
CA VAL A 89 14.78 -12.64 11.66
C VAL A 89 13.73 -13.75 11.70
N PRO A 90 14.07 -14.95 12.19
CA PRO A 90 13.10 -16.01 12.41
C PRO A 90 12.10 -15.61 13.49
N ILE A 91 10.80 -15.70 13.19
CA ILE A 91 9.72 -15.38 14.12
C ILE A 91 8.81 -16.59 14.43
N ASP A 92 9.14 -17.76 13.91
CA ASP A 92 8.41 -19.03 14.05
C ASP A 92 8.09 -19.37 15.52
N LYS A 93 9.05 -19.17 16.41
CA LYS A 93 8.90 -19.45 17.85
C LYS A 93 7.87 -18.57 18.56
N TYR A 94 7.53 -17.43 17.97
CA TYR A 94 6.59 -16.47 18.55
C TYR A 94 5.16 -16.68 18.04
N VAL A 95 5.01 -17.22 16.82
CA VAL A 95 3.73 -17.22 16.08
C VAL A 95 3.11 -18.60 15.94
N GLY A 96 3.45 -19.54 16.84
CA GLY A 96 2.86 -20.86 16.88
C GLY A 96 1.33 -20.77 16.96
N GLY A 97 0.61 -21.46 16.07
CA GLY A 97 -0.86 -21.42 16.00
C GLY A 97 -1.45 -20.19 15.29
N LEU A 98 -0.62 -19.27 14.79
CA LEU A 98 -1.03 -18.06 14.10
C LEU A 98 -0.72 -18.09 12.59
N LYS A 99 -1.53 -17.37 11.81
CA LYS A 99 -1.37 -17.14 10.36
C LYS A 99 -1.07 -15.65 10.13
N PRO A 100 0.01 -15.30 9.42
CA PRO A 100 0.21 -13.90 9.03
C PRO A 100 -0.89 -13.44 8.07
N THR A 101 -1.35 -12.20 8.25
CA THR A 101 -2.37 -11.57 7.39
C THR A 101 -1.87 -10.28 6.76
N GLY A 102 -0.87 -9.62 7.33
CA GLY A 102 -0.32 -8.39 6.79
C GLY A 102 1.12 -8.13 7.20
N LEU A 103 1.82 -7.33 6.38
CA LEU A 103 3.13 -6.78 6.64
C LEU A 103 3.12 -5.31 6.24
N PHE A 104 3.35 -4.44 7.22
CA PHE A 104 3.30 -2.99 7.07
C PHE A 104 4.68 -2.42 7.41
N LEU A 105 5.18 -1.56 6.54
CA LEU A 105 6.49 -0.93 6.63
C LEU A 105 6.29 0.57 6.60
N ASP A 106 6.89 1.28 7.55
CA ASP A 106 6.81 2.74 7.59
C ASP A 106 7.57 3.39 6.42
N PRO A 107 7.30 4.67 6.12
CA PRO A 107 7.90 5.39 4.99
C PRO A 107 9.43 5.42 5.02
N LEU A 108 10.08 5.37 6.19
CA LEU A 108 11.54 5.37 6.31
C LEU A 108 12.16 3.95 6.24
N GLY A 109 11.33 2.91 6.26
CA GLY A 109 11.74 1.52 6.33
C GLY A 109 12.36 1.12 7.68
N ALA A 110 12.15 1.90 8.73
CA ALA A 110 12.71 1.72 10.07
C ALA A 110 11.84 0.84 11.00
N HIS A 111 10.54 0.74 10.74
CA HIS A 111 9.55 0.12 11.61
C HIS A 111 8.67 -0.86 10.83
N VAL A 112 8.65 -2.13 11.25
CA VAL A 112 7.82 -3.19 10.64
C VAL A 112 6.73 -3.60 11.63
N LEU A 113 5.49 -3.68 11.15
CA LEU A 113 4.39 -4.35 11.83
C LEU A 113 3.99 -5.59 11.02
N VAL A 114 3.81 -6.72 11.71
CA VAL A 114 3.29 -7.95 11.12
C VAL A 114 2.05 -8.36 11.91
N THR A 115 0.96 -8.58 11.20
CA THR A 115 -0.35 -8.89 11.79
C THR A 115 -0.69 -10.36 11.58
N PHE A 116 -1.38 -10.93 12.57
CA PHE A 116 -1.67 -12.35 12.62
C PHE A 116 -3.10 -12.63 13.06
N VAL A 117 -3.67 -13.73 12.55
CA VAL A 117 -4.95 -14.29 12.99
C VAL A 117 -4.80 -15.76 13.44
N PRO A 118 -5.69 -16.27 14.31
CA PRO A 118 -5.69 -17.66 14.74
C PRO A 118 -5.83 -18.66 13.58
N LYS A 119 -5.02 -19.73 13.57
CA LYS A 119 -5.25 -20.92 12.73
C LYS A 119 -6.09 -21.99 13.44
N SER A 120 -6.05 -21.98 14.76
CA SER A 120 -6.64 -23.00 15.61
C SER A 120 -7.39 -22.35 16.78
N PRO A 121 -8.40 -23.02 17.36
CA PRO A 121 -9.05 -22.56 18.59
C PRO A 121 -8.03 -22.34 19.72
N GLY A 122 -8.28 -21.34 20.56
CA GLY A 122 -7.42 -21.01 21.72
C GLY A 122 -6.32 -19.98 21.45
N PHE A 123 -6.19 -19.49 20.21
CA PHE A 123 -5.34 -18.35 19.86
C PHE A 123 -6.19 -17.11 19.58
N SER A 124 -5.61 -15.93 19.78
CA SER A 124 -6.20 -14.63 19.45
C SER A 124 -5.42 -13.95 18.32
N PRO A 125 -6.02 -13.00 17.57
CA PRO A 125 -5.26 -12.08 16.75
C PRO A 125 -4.14 -11.40 17.54
N GLU A 126 -2.99 -11.22 16.90
CA GLU A 126 -1.79 -10.65 17.50
C GLU A 126 -1.06 -9.74 16.49
N VAL A 127 -0.31 -8.77 17.01
CA VAL A 127 0.55 -7.88 16.22
C VAL A 127 1.96 -7.93 16.75
N ILE A 128 2.92 -8.17 15.86
CA ILE A 128 4.35 -8.08 16.14
C ILE A 128 4.90 -6.78 15.59
N TYR A 129 5.64 -6.06 16.41
CA TYR A 129 6.49 -4.94 16.03
C TYR A 129 7.96 -5.38 15.98
N LEU A 130 8.65 -4.98 14.92
CA LEU A 130 10.07 -5.21 14.73
C LEU A 130 10.75 -3.94 14.16
N PRO A 131 11.56 -3.22 14.95
CA PRO A 131 12.39 -2.16 14.42
C PRO A 131 13.53 -2.74 13.56
N ARG A 132 13.92 -2.01 12.52
CA ARG A 132 14.95 -2.41 11.55
C ARG A 132 16.27 -2.80 12.20
N THR A 133 16.65 -2.11 13.28
CA THR A 133 17.91 -2.34 14.01
C THR A 133 17.87 -3.52 14.99
N SER A 134 16.68 -4.09 15.25
CA SER A 134 16.50 -5.19 16.21
C SER A 134 16.37 -6.54 15.51
N PHE A 135 16.73 -7.61 16.21
CA PHE A 135 16.43 -9.00 15.85
C PHE A 135 15.40 -9.64 16.80
N LYS A 136 14.88 -8.85 17.75
CA LYS A 136 13.94 -9.28 18.78
C LYS A 136 12.55 -8.71 18.44
N PRO A 137 11.64 -9.53 17.87
CA PRO A 137 10.26 -9.12 17.67
C PRO A 137 9.56 -8.89 19.02
N LYS A 138 8.59 -7.98 19.05
CA LYS A 138 7.83 -7.61 20.25
C LYS A 138 6.34 -7.68 19.97
N PHE A 139 5.56 -8.28 20.87
CA PHE A 139 4.11 -8.25 20.77
C PHE A 139 3.53 -6.91 21.24
N VAL A 140 2.53 -6.41 20.53
CA VAL A 140 1.77 -5.22 20.92
C VAL A 140 0.56 -5.66 21.75
N ALA A 141 0.78 -5.91 23.04
CA ALA A 141 -0.21 -6.53 23.93
C ALA A 141 -1.62 -5.88 23.96
N LYS A 142 -1.74 -4.56 23.83
CA LYS A 142 -3.06 -3.86 23.81
C LYS A 142 -3.81 -4.00 22.49
N LEU A 143 -3.15 -4.49 21.43
CA LEU A 143 -3.79 -4.92 20.18
C LEU A 143 -4.12 -6.41 20.16
N LYS A 144 -3.89 -7.14 21.27
CA LYS A 144 -4.34 -8.52 21.39
C LYS A 144 -5.86 -8.56 21.18
N GLU A 145 -6.32 -9.59 20.45
CA GLU A 145 -7.74 -9.76 20.05
C GLU A 145 -8.25 -8.75 19.00
N GLN A 146 -7.40 -7.82 18.54
CA GLN A 146 -7.71 -6.91 17.45
C GLN A 146 -7.03 -7.41 16.18
N GLU A 147 -7.83 -7.80 15.19
CA GLU A 147 -7.32 -8.10 13.85
C GLU A 147 -7.09 -6.79 13.10
N ILE A 148 -5.83 -6.36 13.04
CA ILE A 148 -5.43 -5.17 12.27
C ILE A 148 -5.37 -5.49 10.78
N THR A 149 -6.14 -4.73 10.00
CA THR A 149 -6.34 -4.92 8.57
C THR A 149 -5.77 -3.78 7.73
N ALA A 150 -5.58 -2.59 8.30
CA ALA A 150 -4.98 -1.44 7.64
C ALA A 150 -4.09 -0.63 8.59
N VAL A 151 -3.05 0.01 8.04
CA VAL A 151 -2.16 0.93 8.74
C VAL A 151 -1.95 2.17 7.88
N GLY A 152 -2.30 3.34 8.41
CA GLY A 152 -1.93 4.63 7.83
C GLY A 152 -0.67 5.16 8.52
N PHE A 153 0.33 5.54 7.73
CA PHE A 153 1.60 6.06 8.23
C PHE A 153 1.69 7.57 8.08
N ASN A 154 2.44 8.22 8.98
CA ASN A 154 2.81 9.62 8.82
C ASN A 154 3.97 9.76 7.83
N TYR A 155 3.67 10.12 6.58
CA TYR A 155 4.69 10.37 5.56
C TYR A 155 5.57 11.61 5.84
N SER A 156 5.17 12.48 6.75
CA SER A 156 5.99 13.60 7.23
C SER A 156 6.95 13.20 8.36
N ASN A 157 6.95 11.94 8.79
CA ASN A 157 7.89 11.46 9.81
C ASN A 157 9.33 11.44 9.26
N ASN A 158 10.25 12.04 10.01
CA ASN A 158 11.67 12.10 9.69
C ASN A 158 12.55 11.41 10.73
N SER A 159 11.94 10.73 11.71
CA SER A 159 12.64 10.02 12.77
C SER A 159 12.58 8.51 12.54
N GLU A 160 13.74 7.84 12.60
CA GLU A 160 13.80 6.37 12.61
C GLU A 160 13.66 5.79 14.04
N SER A 161 13.59 6.64 15.06
CA SER A 161 13.43 6.20 16.46
C SER A 161 11.97 6.10 16.89
N SER A 162 11.03 6.57 16.08
CA SER A 162 9.59 6.43 16.28
C SER A 162 8.86 6.42 14.94
N THR A 163 7.74 5.72 14.86
CA THR A 163 6.83 5.78 13.71
C THR A 163 6.18 7.15 13.50
N GLY A 164 6.30 8.06 14.46
CA GLY A 164 5.38 9.18 14.62
C GLY A 164 3.94 8.68 14.89
N PRO A 165 2.93 9.57 14.83
CA PRO A 165 1.55 9.15 14.91
C PRO A 165 1.22 8.24 13.71
N ILE A 166 0.57 7.11 13.97
CA ILE A 166 0.03 6.20 12.97
C ILE A 166 -1.41 5.87 13.32
N LEU A 167 -2.17 5.43 12.32
CA LEU A 167 -3.54 4.94 12.48
C LEU A 167 -3.61 3.47 12.13
N LEU A 168 -4.35 2.70 12.92
CA LEU A 168 -4.56 1.26 12.74
C LEU A 168 -6.06 1.00 12.60
N GLY A 169 -6.47 0.39 11.48
CA GLY A 169 -7.84 -0.05 11.24
C GLY A 169 -8.00 -1.53 11.55
N THR A 170 -9.17 -1.90 12.09
CA THR A 170 -9.48 -3.30 12.42
C THR A 170 -10.54 -3.93 11.53
N SER A 171 -10.66 -5.25 11.59
CA SER A 171 -11.75 -6.00 10.94
C SER A 171 -13.14 -5.71 11.54
N LYS A 172 -13.20 -5.04 12.70
CA LYS A 172 -14.46 -4.65 13.36
C LYS A 172 -14.90 -3.21 13.04
N GLY A 173 -14.10 -2.44 12.29
CA GLY A 173 -14.41 -1.02 12.02
C GLY A 173 -13.87 -0.03 13.05
N THR A 174 -13.09 -0.50 14.03
CA THR A 174 -12.45 0.40 15.00
C THR A 174 -11.14 0.97 14.48
N ILE A 175 -10.87 2.22 14.82
CA ILE A 175 -9.65 2.95 14.47
C ILE A 175 -8.88 3.24 15.74
N TRP A 176 -7.58 2.93 15.71
CA TRP A 176 -6.65 3.19 16.80
C TRP A 176 -5.56 4.15 16.37
N GLU A 177 -5.17 5.06 17.25
CA GLU A 177 -3.98 5.90 17.10
C GLU A 177 -2.83 5.29 17.90
N ALA A 178 -1.65 5.23 17.29
CA ALA A 178 -0.42 4.76 17.93
C ALA A 178 0.78 5.68 17.68
N ASP A 179 1.77 5.67 18.56
CA ASP A 179 3.13 6.18 18.32
C ASP A 179 4.13 5.21 18.94
N ILE A 180 4.85 4.48 18.08
CA ILE A 180 5.70 3.36 18.49
C ILE A 180 7.17 3.78 18.39
N GLY A 181 7.76 4.09 19.55
CA GLY A 181 9.20 4.39 19.68
C GLY A 181 10.09 3.16 19.88
N VAL A 182 11.36 3.25 19.46
CA VAL A 182 12.41 2.24 19.73
C VAL A 182 12.86 2.29 21.20
N ASP A 183 12.97 3.50 21.76
CA ASP A 183 13.59 3.75 23.07
C ASP A 183 12.65 3.60 24.27
N GLY A 184 11.34 3.51 24.01
CA GLY A 184 10.32 3.47 25.06
C GLY A 184 10.10 2.12 25.73
N GLY A 185 10.74 1.06 25.22
CA GLY A 185 10.46 -0.31 25.62
C GLY A 185 8.99 -0.71 25.43
N ASP A 186 8.60 -1.86 25.96
CA ASP A 186 7.25 -2.40 25.74
C ASP A 186 6.18 -1.54 26.42
N LYS A 187 6.52 -0.85 27.52
CA LYS A 187 5.60 -0.01 28.28
C LYS A 187 5.14 1.24 27.50
N LEU A 188 6.03 1.89 26.76
CA LEU A 188 5.67 3.12 26.04
C LEU A 188 4.75 2.81 24.84
N ILE A 189 4.96 1.68 24.17
CA ILE A 189 4.08 1.21 23.08
C ILE A 189 2.63 1.07 23.59
N GLN A 190 2.44 0.57 24.82
CA GLN A 190 1.09 0.42 25.39
C GLN A 190 0.44 1.75 25.81
N GLN A 191 1.25 2.72 26.25
CA GLN A 191 0.79 4.04 26.68
C GLN A 191 0.37 4.90 25.50
N ASN A 192 1.13 4.82 24.40
CA ASN A 192 0.89 5.57 23.17
C ASN A 192 0.00 4.81 22.20
N LEU A 193 -1.02 4.10 22.69
CA LEU A 193 -1.97 3.40 21.83
C LEU A 193 -3.39 3.63 22.37
N ARG A 194 -4.35 4.01 21.53
CA ARG A 194 -5.74 4.21 21.97
C ARG A 194 -6.72 4.08 20.81
N GLN A 195 -7.93 3.59 21.10
CA GLN A 195 -9.02 3.67 20.15
C GLN A 195 -9.48 5.14 20.05
N VAL A 196 -9.63 5.64 18.83
CA VAL A 196 -9.98 7.04 18.55
C VAL A 196 -11.32 7.19 17.82
N PHE A 197 -11.75 6.16 17.09
CA PHE A 197 -13.01 6.20 16.35
C PHE A 197 -13.54 4.79 16.06
N ASP A 198 -14.81 4.69 15.69
CA ASP A 198 -15.46 3.44 15.29
C ASP A 198 -16.43 3.71 14.13
N VAL A 199 -16.09 3.22 12.94
CA VAL A 199 -16.96 3.30 11.76
C VAL A 199 -17.96 2.15 11.68
N GLY A 200 -17.81 1.10 12.52
CA GLY A 200 -18.70 -0.05 12.63
C GLY A 200 -19.82 0.13 13.67
N THR A 201 -20.18 1.37 13.99
CA THR A 201 -21.26 1.66 14.93
C THR A 201 -22.59 1.09 14.43
N GLY A 202 -23.41 0.54 15.33
CA GLY A 202 -24.70 -0.08 14.98
C GLY A 202 -24.70 -1.61 14.89
N GLY A 203 -23.56 -2.27 15.15
CA GLY A 203 -23.47 -3.74 15.26
C GLY A 203 -23.09 -4.47 13.98
N ASP A 204 -22.98 -3.74 12.86
CA ASP A 204 -22.47 -4.28 11.60
C ASP A 204 -20.95 -4.11 11.55
N ALA A 205 -20.22 -5.22 11.61
CA ALA A 205 -18.77 -5.20 11.43
C ALA A 205 -18.44 -4.68 10.02
N ARG A 206 -17.74 -3.54 9.97
CA ARG A 206 -17.23 -2.93 8.72
C ARG A 206 -15.71 -3.00 8.70
N PRO A 207 -15.11 -4.08 8.15
CA PRO A 207 -13.66 -4.19 8.08
C PRO A 207 -13.03 -3.00 7.35
N ILE A 208 -12.05 -2.38 7.98
CA ILE A 208 -11.28 -1.31 7.36
C ILE A 208 -10.24 -1.93 6.44
N SER A 209 -10.30 -1.62 5.15
CA SER A 209 -9.39 -2.16 4.12
C SER A 209 -8.28 -1.18 3.74
N GLY A 210 -8.42 0.11 4.08
CA GLY A 210 -7.41 1.13 3.85
C GLY A 210 -7.55 2.30 4.83
N ILE A 211 -6.42 2.88 5.24
CA ILE A 211 -6.36 4.13 5.99
C ILE A 211 -5.19 4.92 5.44
N GLU A 212 -5.42 6.18 5.13
CA GLU A 212 -4.41 7.14 4.71
C GLU A 212 -4.67 8.47 5.41
N PHE A 213 -3.63 9.22 5.75
CA PHE A 213 -3.80 10.57 6.28
C PHE A 213 -2.64 11.47 5.88
N HIS A 214 -2.93 12.77 5.80
CA HIS A 214 -1.94 13.78 5.48
C HIS A 214 -2.09 14.95 6.44
N MET A 215 -0.95 15.46 6.91
CA MET A 215 -0.85 16.62 7.76
C MET A 215 0.00 17.67 7.07
N ARG A 216 -0.53 18.88 6.95
CA ARG A 216 0.21 20.02 6.41
C ARG A 216 0.21 21.15 7.42
N GLN A 217 1.41 21.61 7.74
CA GLN A 217 1.59 22.75 8.63
C GLN A 217 1.80 24.03 7.82
N ASP A 218 1.02 25.06 8.13
CA ASP A 218 1.26 26.44 7.70
C ASP A 218 1.80 27.28 8.89
N HIS A 219 1.99 28.59 8.70
CA HIS A 219 2.52 29.48 9.74
C HIS A 219 1.66 29.56 11.03
N ARG A 220 0.37 29.22 10.98
CA ARG A 220 -0.60 29.41 12.08
C ARG A 220 -1.40 28.17 12.43
N ASN A 221 -1.54 27.22 11.52
CA ASN A 221 -2.43 26.09 11.58
C ASN A 221 -1.75 24.81 11.10
N MET A 222 -2.31 23.69 11.53
CA MET A 222 -2.06 22.37 10.99
C MET A 222 -3.37 21.86 10.40
N HIS A 223 -3.36 21.60 9.10
CA HIS A 223 -4.48 20.98 8.39
C HIS A 223 -4.26 19.48 8.35
N CYS A 224 -5.28 18.72 8.72
CA CYS A 224 -5.23 17.26 8.68
C CYS A 224 -6.45 16.72 7.92
N ILE A 225 -6.18 15.82 6.98
CA ILE A 225 -7.20 14.95 6.40
C ILE A 225 -6.89 13.50 6.75
N ILE A 226 -7.94 12.75 7.05
CA ILE A 226 -7.88 11.30 7.26
C ILE A 226 -8.92 10.67 6.34
N LEU A 227 -8.49 9.66 5.60
CA LEU A 227 -9.32 8.87 4.71
C LEU A 227 -9.37 7.44 5.23
N VAL A 228 -10.58 6.89 5.34
CA VAL A 228 -10.78 5.51 5.81
C VAL A 228 -11.63 4.77 4.78
N LEU A 229 -11.09 3.68 4.26
CA LEU A 229 -11.77 2.82 3.30
C LEU A 229 -12.30 1.57 4.00
N THR A 230 -13.57 1.31 3.78
CA THR A 230 -14.22 0.01 3.96
C THR A 230 -14.57 -0.56 2.58
N LEU A 231 -15.11 -1.77 2.48
CA LEU A 231 -15.44 -2.35 1.17
C LEU A 231 -16.50 -1.57 0.39
N ASP A 232 -17.41 -0.88 1.07
CA ASP A 232 -18.56 -0.20 0.48
C ASP A 232 -18.55 1.33 0.69
N ARG A 233 -17.57 1.88 1.42
CA ARG A 233 -17.53 3.31 1.77
C ARG A 233 -16.13 3.89 1.92
N ILE A 234 -15.98 5.15 1.53
CA ILE A 234 -14.84 6.01 1.87
C ILE A 234 -15.34 7.06 2.87
N TYR A 235 -14.77 7.09 4.07
CA TYR A 235 -15.02 8.11 5.08
C TYR A 235 -13.94 9.18 4.98
N THR A 236 -14.35 10.45 5.03
CA THR A 236 -13.47 11.62 5.01
C THR A 236 -13.56 12.35 6.34
N PHE A 237 -12.41 12.58 6.97
CA PHE A 237 -12.29 13.40 8.16
C PHE A 237 -11.35 14.57 7.87
N HIS A 238 -11.72 15.75 8.34
CA HIS A 238 -10.97 16.98 8.14
C HIS A 238 -10.95 17.77 9.45
N GLU A 239 -9.80 18.35 9.76
CA GLU A 239 -9.70 19.30 10.86
C GLU A 239 -8.57 20.32 10.62
N THR A 240 -8.77 21.54 11.11
CA THR A 240 -7.75 22.60 11.11
C THR A 240 -7.42 23.00 12.55
N ILE A 241 -6.23 22.60 13.01
CA ILE A 241 -5.77 22.79 14.38
C ILE A 241 -4.86 24.01 14.46
N ARG A 242 -5.19 25.00 15.30
CA ARG A 242 -4.36 26.20 15.49
C ARG A 242 -3.05 25.84 16.20
N GLN A 243 -1.92 26.40 15.77
CA GLN A 243 -0.59 26.11 16.33
C GLN A 243 -0.46 26.42 17.82
N ALA A 244 -1.18 27.44 18.33
CA ALA A 244 -1.21 27.75 19.75
C ALA A 244 -1.70 26.56 20.61
N ASP A 245 -2.50 25.67 20.01
CA ASP A 245 -2.98 24.45 20.63
C ASP A 245 -2.13 23.21 20.25
N SER A 246 -1.18 23.34 19.33
CA SER A 246 -0.34 22.25 18.83
C SER A 246 0.98 22.17 19.62
N LYS A 247 0.92 21.73 20.87
CA LYS A 247 2.08 21.02 21.38
C LYS A 247 2.17 19.73 20.55
N MET A 248 3.19 19.61 19.70
CA MET A 248 3.47 18.42 18.90
C MET A 248 3.63 17.23 19.85
N THR A 249 2.53 16.58 20.17
CA THR A 249 2.46 15.51 21.17
C THR A 249 1.54 14.44 20.64
N PHE A 250 1.79 13.21 21.07
CA PHE A 250 0.90 12.07 20.89
C PHE A 250 -0.55 12.51 21.13
N GLY A 251 -1.40 12.23 20.15
CA GLY A 251 -2.83 12.40 20.30
C GLY A 251 -3.51 13.45 19.42
N GLN A 252 -2.79 14.00 18.45
CA GLN A 252 -3.34 14.99 17.52
C GLN A 252 -4.39 14.40 16.59
N LEU A 253 -4.25 13.14 16.17
CA LEU A 253 -5.19 12.54 15.22
C LEU A 253 -6.56 12.28 15.87
N GLN A 254 -6.61 11.98 17.17
CA GLN A 254 -7.89 11.92 17.90
C GLN A 254 -8.66 13.23 17.84
N ARG A 255 -7.99 14.38 17.82
CA ARG A 255 -8.69 15.68 17.76
C ARG A 255 -9.51 15.79 16.48
N VAL A 256 -8.98 15.27 15.37
CA VAL A 256 -9.70 15.18 14.08
C VAL A 256 -11.00 14.39 14.26
N PHE A 257 -10.94 13.21 14.89
CA PHE A 257 -12.12 12.37 15.12
C PHE A 257 -13.11 12.94 16.13
N SER A 258 -12.65 13.79 17.05
CA SER A 258 -13.48 14.32 18.14
C SER A 258 -14.68 15.12 17.62
N SER A 259 -14.51 15.80 16.49
CA SER A 259 -15.55 16.55 15.79
C SER A 259 -16.66 15.66 15.20
N TYR A 260 -16.43 14.35 15.11
CA TYR A 260 -17.33 13.37 14.47
C TYR A 260 -17.98 12.39 15.44
N LEU A 261 -17.51 12.28 16.69
CA LEU A 261 -17.99 11.27 17.66
C LEU A 261 -19.48 11.35 18.01
N ASN A 262 -20.09 12.54 17.87
CA ASN A 262 -21.49 12.78 18.21
C ASN A 262 -22.37 13.06 16.97
N ILE A 263 -21.84 12.83 15.77
CA ILE A 263 -22.58 13.01 14.53
C ILE A 263 -23.28 11.69 14.18
N PRO A 264 -24.60 11.67 13.94
CA PRO A 264 -25.29 10.49 13.45
C PRO A 264 -24.64 9.96 12.17
N GLU A 265 -24.55 8.64 12.00
CA GLU A 265 -23.87 8.04 10.86
C GLU A 265 -24.40 8.56 9.52
N GLN A 266 -25.70 8.81 9.39
CA GLN A 266 -26.32 9.35 8.16
C GLN A 266 -25.86 10.77 7.80
N LEU A 267 -25.23 11.47 8.74
CA LEU A 267 -24.62 12.79 8.59
C LEU A 267 -23.08 12.73 8.62
N ASN A 268 -22.50 11.53 8.79
CA ASN A 268 -21.06 11.36 8.62
C ASN A 268 -20.70 11.60 7.16
N ASP A 269 -19.56 12.26 6.97
CA ASP A 269 -19.01 12.57 5.66
C ASP A 269 -18.40 11.28 5.07
N TYR A 270 -19.25 10.45 4.48
CA TYR A 270 -18.82 9.26 3.74
C TYR A 270 -19.48 9.19 2.37
N GLU A 271 -18.73 8.61 1.44
CA GLU A 271 -19.18 8.31 0.09
C GLU A 271 -19.34 6.79 -0.08
N HIS A 272 -20.42 6.37 -0.74
CA HIS A 272 -20.60 4.99 -1.12
C HIS A 272 -19.68 4.60 -2.28
N VAL A 273 -18.93 3.52 -2.09
CA VAL A 273 -18.14 2.86 -3.13
C VAL A 273 -18.94 1.68 -3.64
N ILE A 274 -19.40 1.75 -4.90
CA ILE A 274 -20.08 0.63 -5.55
C ILE A 274 -19.00 -0.37 -5.97
N SER A 275 -18.84 -1.42 -5.17
CA SER A 275 -17.88 -2.50 -5.43
C SER A 275 -18.37 -3.81 -4.80
N LYS A 276 -18.11 -4.91 -5.50
CA LYS A 276 -18.30 -6.31 -5.13
C LYS A 276 -16.96 -6.99 -4.90
N LEU A 277 -15.85 -6.26 -5.04
CA LEU A 277 -14.54 -6.79 -4.69
C LEU A 277 -14.51 -7.12 -3.20
N ASN A 278 -13.93 -8.26 -2.88
CA ASN A 278 -13.63 -8.65 -1.50
C ASN A 278 -12.37 -7.97 -0.94
N TYR A 279 -11.73 -7.15 -1.75
CA TYR A 279 -10.50 -6.43 -1.42
C TYR A 279 -10.42 -5.12 -2.21
N SER A 280 -10.04 -4.06 -1.52
CA SER A 280 -9.64 -2.81 -2.15
C SER A 280 -8.59 -2.15 -1.26
N ARG A 281 -7.72 -1.35 -1.87
CA ARG A 281 -6.73 -0.54 -1.15
C ARG A 281 -6.95 0.91 -1.46
N LEU A 282 -6.87 1.72 -0.42
CA LEU A 282 -6.74 3.15 -0.52
C LEU A 282 -5.26 3.50 -0.71
N ALA A 283 -4.96 4.43 -1.60
CA ALA A 283 -3.62 4.96 -1.76
C ALA A 283 -3.68 6.45 -2.12
N PHE A 284 -2.74 7.22 -1.56
CA PHE A 284 -2.43 8.56 -2.06
C PHE A 284 -1.53 8.48 -3.29
N ASN A 285 -1.75 9.45 -4.18
CA ASN A 285 -0.84 9.77 -5.26
C ASN A 285 -0.18 11.13 -4.95
N TYR A 286 1.11 11.08 -4.64
CA TYR A 286 1.89 12.24 -4.25
C TYR A 286 2.49 12.95 -5.46
N GLU A 287 2.40 14.27 -5.46
CA GLU A 287 3.20 15.16 -6.29
C GLU A 287 4.05 16.00 -5.34
N GLU A 288 5.38 15.81 -5.40
CA GLU A 288 6.32 16.31 -4.38
C GLU A 288 5.91 15.81 -2.97
N ASP A 289 5.68 16.73 -2.01
CA ASP A 289 5.32 16.41 -0.62
C ASP A 289 3.81 16.43 -0.37
N PHE A 290 2.99 16.61 -1.41
CA PHE A 290 1.53 16.78 -1.29
C PHE A 290 0.76 15.63 -1.97
N PRO A 291 -0.25 15.03 -1.30
CA PRO A 291 -1.13 14.07 -1.94
C PRO A 291 -2.13 14.81 -2.85
N LYS A 292 -1.83 14.92 -4.14
CA LYS A 292 -2.70 15.58 -5.11
C LYS A 292 -4.03 14.85 -5.31
N SER A 293 -3.99 13.54 -5.17
CA SER A 293 -5.17 12.69 -5.37
C SER A 293 -5.07 11.45 -4.50
N PHE A 294 -6.20 10.77 -4.36
CA PHE A 294 -6.26 9.43 -3.82
C PHE A 294 -7.18 8.58 -4.67
N GLY A 295 -7.09 7.27 -4.46
CA GLY A 295 -8.07 6.39 -5.07
C GLY A 295 -8.12 5.01 -4.44
N CYS A 296 -9.13 4.26 -4.86
CA CYS A 296 -9.29 2.86 -4.48
C CYS A 296 -9.76 2.02 -5.67
N LEU A 297 -9.49 0.71 -5.58
CA LEU A 297 -9.86 -0.25 -6.62
C LEU A 297 -11.34 -0.64 -6.49
N THR A 298 -12.01 -0.72 -7.63
CA THR A 298 -13.38 -1.26 -7.80
C THR A 298 -13.38 -2.30 -8.93
N GLU A 299 -14.49 -3.04 -9.14
CA GLU A 299 -14.59 -3.99 -10.25
C GLU A 299 -14.50 -3.33 -11.63
N ASP A 300 -15.00 -2.10 -11.73
CA ASP A 300 -15.16 -1.39 -13.01
C ASP A 300 -13.98 -0.46 -13.31
N GLY A 301 -13.13 -0.17 -12.32
CA GLY A 301 -11.99 0.72 -12.47
C GLY A 301 -11.38 1.20 -11.16
N ILE A 302 -10.63 2.29 -11.25
CA ILE A 302 -10.07 3.01 -10.10
C ILE A 302 -11.01 4.17 -9.78
N ASN A 303 -11.60 4.18 -8.58
CA ASN A 303 -12.26 5.37 -8.05
C ASN A 303 -11.16 6.38 -7.72
N PHE A 304 -11.08 7.45 -8.50
CA PHE A 304 -10.06 8.48 -8.42
C PHE A 304 -10.69 9.78 -7.91
N GLN A 305 -10.03 10.42 -6.95
CA GLN A 305 -10.48 11.68 -6.36
C GLN A 305 -9.31 12.65 -6.22
N GLU A 306 -9.53 13.90 -6.65
CA GLU A 306 -8.53 14.97 -6.54
C GLU A 306 -8.76 15.79 -5.27
N ILE A 307 -7.65 16.16 -4.62
CA ILE A 307 -7.62 16.93 -3.38
C ILE A 307 -7.31 18.39 -3.70
N ASP A 308 -8.11 19.32 -3.17
CA ASP A 308 -7.82 20.76 -3.19
C ASP A 308 -6.46 20.99 -2.50
N PRO A 309 -5.46 21.54 -3.20
CA PRO A 309 -4.20 21.93 -2.61
C PRO A 309 -4.33 22.85 -1.40
N LYS A 310 -5.46 23.54 -1.19
CA LYS A 310 -5.67 24.37 0.00
C LYS A 310 -6.03 23.57 1.24
N MET A 311 -6.75 22.45 1.15
CA MET A 311 -7.17 21.62 2.29
C MET A 311 -7.69 22.39 3.53
N ASP A 312 -8.22 23.60 3.36
CA ASP A 312 -8.63 24.49 4.45
C ASP A 312 -10.11 24.31 4.83
N THR A 313 -10.86 23.58 4.01
CA THR A 313 -12.28 23.28 4.21
C THR A 313 -12.56 21.77 4.23
N PRO A 314 -13.67 21.33 4.85
CA PRO A 314 -14.08 19.93 4.83
C PRO A 314 -14.37 19.41 3.40
N GLN A 315 -14.78 20.28 2.49
CA GLN A 315 -15.00 19.96 1.07
C GLN A 315 -13.69 19.99 0.28
N PHE A 316 -12.67 19.27 0.75
CA PHE A 316 -11.35 19.24 0.11
C PHE A 316 -11.31 18.35 -1.14
N VAL A 317 -12.35 17.57 -1.43
CA VAL A 317 -12.41 16.78 -2.68
C VAL A 317 -13.04 17.61 -3.79
N VAL A 318 -12.27 17.90 -4.84
CA VAL A 318 -12.66 18.83 -5.91
C VAL A 318 -13.11 18.15 -7.19
N GLN A 319 -12.59 16.94 -7.46
CA GLN A 319 -12.95 16.14 -8.63
C GLN A 319 -13.08 14.68 -8.24
N LYS A 320 -14.03 14.00 -8.87
CA LYS A 320 -14.25 12.55 -8.73
C LYS A 320 -14.42 11.95 -10.12
N GLU A 321 -13.73 10.87 -10.37
CA GLU A 321 -13.74 10.17 -11.64
C GLU A 321 -13.59 8.66 -11.40
N LEU A 322 -14.26 7.85 -12.22
CA LEU A 322 -13.97 6.42 -12.31
C LEU A 322 -13.08 6.21 -13.53
N ILE A 323 -11.82 5.85 -13.30
CA ILE A 323 -10.87 5.53 -14.37
C ILE A 323 -11.08 4.05 -14.72
N PRO A 324 -11.67 3.72 -15.89
CA PRO A 324 -11.96 2.34 -16.24
C PRO A 324 -10.68 1.54 -16.49
N TYR A 325 -10.72 0.24 -16.24
CA TYR A 325 -9.62 -0.63 -16.68
C TYR A 325 -9.54 -0.66 -18.21
N PRO A 326 -8.32 -0.72 -18.79
CA PRO A 326 -8.16 -0.78 -20.24
C PRO A 326 -8.91 -1.99 -20.81
N SER A 327 -9.67 -1.76 -21.88
CA SER A 327 -10.38 -2.82 -22.58
C SER A 327 -9.36 -3.70 -23.32
N GLN A 328 -9.61 -5.02 -23.42
CA GLN A 328 -8.68 -5.92 -24.13
C GLN A 328 -8.49 -5.57 -25.61
N GLU A 329 -9.37 -4.73 -26.18
CA GLU A 329 -9.34 -4.32 -27.58
C GLU A 329 -8.26 -3.24 -27.86
N ASP A 330 -7.93 -2.41 -26.86
CA ASP A 330 -6.99 -1.29 -26.99
C ASP A 330 -5.52 -1.74 -27.23
N GLY A 331 -5.22 -3.03 -27.01
CA GLY A 331 -3.89 -3.61 -27.23
C GLY A 331 -3.72 -4.33 -28.57
N SER A 332 -4.75 -4.41 -29.41
CA SER A 332 -4.77 -5.27 -30.61
C SER A 332 -4.65 -4.55 -31.95
N THR A 333 -4.65 -3.22 -31.96
CA THR A 333 -4.56 -2.41 -33.20
C THR A 333 -3.14 -1.95 -33.56
N ALA A 334 -2.13 -2.28 -32.76
CA ALA A 334 -0.73 -2.02 -33.08
C ALA A 334 -0.03 -3.28 -33.62
N GLY A 335 -0.20 -3.56 -34.91
CA GLY A 335 0.64 -4.49 -35.67
C GLY A 335 -0.05 -5.78 -36.12
N ALA A 336 -1.02 -5.67 -37.02
CA ALA A 336 -1.47 -6.80 -37.83
C ALA A 336 -0.87 -6.68 -39.24
N ASP A 337 0.38 -7.12 -39.38
CA ASP A 337 0.90 -7.69 -40.63
C ASP A 337 1.98 -8.71 -40.24
N GLY A 338 1.64 -10.00 -40.35
CA GLY A 338 2.56 -11.12 -40.10
C GLY A 338 2.04 -12.19 -39.13
N GLN A 339 1.03 -12.94 -39.60
CA GLN A 339 0.74 -14.36 -39.33
C GLN A 339 1.49 -15.07 -38.17
N PRO A 340 0.80 -15.56 -37.11
CA PRO A 340 1.43 -16.44 -36.15
C PRO A 340 1.28 -17.91 -36.57
N ASP A 341 2.43 -18.57 -36.70
CA ASP A 341 2.52 -20.03 -36.78
C ASP A 341 2.04 -20.67 -35.47
N ASN A 342 1.31 -21.76 -35.63
CA ASN A 342 0.85 -22.66 -34.59
C ASN A 342 2.02 -23.17 -33.73
N SER A 343 2.04 -22.86 -32.44
CA SER A 343 2.52 -23.83 -31.45
C SER A 343 1.77 -23.71 -30.13
N SER A 344 1.18 -24.84 -29.76
CA SER A 344 0.28 -25.07 -28.65
C SER A 344 1.01 -25.19 -27.32
N TYR A 345 0.60 -24.40 -26.33
CA TYR A 345 0.72 -24.81 -24.92
C TYR A 345 -0.60 -24.52 -24.20
N LYS A 346 -1.46 -25.54 -24.16
CA LYS A 346 -2.63 -25.58 -23.28
C LYS A 346 -2.16 -25.77 -21.84
N VAL A 347 -2.23 -24.75 -21.00
CA VAL A 347 -2.22 -24.92 -19.55
C VAL A 347 -3.67 -24.87 -19.08
N LYS A 348 -4.22 -26.03 -18.69
CA LYS A 348 -5.50 -26.10 -17.98
C LYS A 348 -5.26 -25.70 -16.53
N PRO A 349 -5.98 -24.71 -15.96
CA PRO A 349 -5.97 -24.50 -14.53
C PRO A 349 -6.71 -25.64 -13.84
N LYS A 350 -6.00 -26.45 -13.03
CA LYS A 350 -6.62 -27.34 -12.05
C LYS A 350 -6.98 -26.50 -10.83
N TRP A 351 -8.23 -26.06 -10.74
CA TRP A 351 -8.82 -25.72 -9.44
C TRP A 351 -9.27 -27.02 -8.79
N SER A 352 -8.53 -27.48 -7.77
CA SER A 352 -9.03 -28.48 -6.84
C SER A 352 -9.88 -27.77 -5.79
N ASN A 353 -11.19 -27.77 -6.01
CA ASN A 353 -12.16 -27.62 -4.94
C ASN A 353 -11.89 -28.72 -3.90
N THR A 354 -11.64 -28.31 -2.66
CA THR A 354 -11.91 -29.19 -1.51
C THR A 354 -12.77 -28.37 -0.54
N PRO A 355 -13.98 -28.85 -0.19
CA PRO A 355 -14.86 -28.16 0.72
C PRO A 355 -14.52 -28.47 2.19
N LEU A 356 -14.74 -27.43 3.03
CA LEU A 356 -14.79 -27.39 4.50
C LEU A 356 -13.50 -27.68 5.28
#